data_AF-A0A1F2TT97-F1
#
_entry.id   AF-A0A1F2TT97-F1
#
_cell.length_a   1.000
_cell.length_b   1.000
_cell.length_c   1.000
_cell.angle_alpha   90.00
_cell.angle_beta   90.00
_cell.angle_gamma   90.00
#
_symmetry.space_group_name_H-M   'P 1'
#
loop_
_entity.id
_entity.type
_entity.pdbx_description
1 polymer ?
#
loop_
_entity_poly.entity_id
_entity_poly.type
_entity_poly.pdbx_seq_one_letter_code
_entity_poly.pdbx_strand_id
1 'polypeptide(L)'
;MNTHRLKTYSAESGYVYQYYFLETQPRRRFWGRSGTAYLFRVSGDRKSYTVVEVLVEEAALQAWETAHGRALAGAEQYAAAKMGLLRAMDQSAGPQHLRQARVDAANIDSLLDPLHLDD
;
A
#
# COMPACT_ATOMS: atom_id res chain seq x y z
N MET A 1 15.37 -20.50 2.59
CA MET A 1 14.35 -20.00 1.64
C MET A 1 13.46 -19.03 2.41
N ASN A 2 13.46 -17.74 2.08
CA ASN A 2 12.55 -16.79 2.73
C ASN A 2 11.16 -17.00 2.12
N THR A 3 10.27 -17.69 2.82
CA THR A 3 8.93 -18.03 2.30
C THR A 3 8.04 -16.80 2.37
N HIS A 4 7.82 -16.12 1.25
CA HIS A 4 6.85 -15.03 1.19
C HIS A 4 5.44 -15.59 1.45
N ARG A 5 4.70 -14.99 2.39
CA ARG A 5 3.33 -15.40 2.70
C ARG A 5 2.37 -14.90 1.63
N LEU A 6 1.86 -15.80 0.80
CA LEU A 6 0.83 -15.50 -0.18
C LEU A 6 -0.50 -15.15 0.51
N LYS A 7 -1.13 -14.09 0.04
CA LYS A 7 -2.44 -13.60 0.48
C LYS A 7 -3.40 -13.58 -0.71
N THR A 8 -4.68 -13.77 -0.43
CA THR A 8 -5.77 -13.63 -1.40
C THR A 8 -6.69 -12.50 -0.96
N TYR A 9 -7.16 -11.69 -1.89
CA TYR A 9 -8.10 -10.60 -1.67
C TYR A 9 -9.19 -10.61 -2.74
N SER A 10 -10.45 -10.55 -2.30
CA SER A 10 -11.60 -10.39 -3.19
C SER A 10 -11.94 -8.91 -3.24
N ALA A 11 -11.68 -8.27 -4.38
CA ALA A 11 -11.90 -6.85 -4.57
C ALA A 11 -13.38 -6.54 -4.84
N GLU A 12 -13.79 -5.29 -4.56
CA GLU A 12 -15.15 -4.80 -4.82
C GLU A 12 -15.54 -4.89 -6.30
N SER A 13 -14.56 -4.79 -7.20
CA SER A 13 -14.72 -4.96 -8.64
C SER A 13 -15.09 -6.39 -9.07
N GLY A 14 -15.09 -7.36 -8.16
CA GLY A 14 -15.37 -8.78 -8.42
C GLY A 14 -14.14 -9.60 -8.81
N TYR A 15 -12.97 -8.96 -8.94
CA TYR A 15 -11.70 -9.66 -9.18
C TYR A 15 -11.12 -10.26 -7.89
N VAL A 16 -10.51 -11.44 -8.01
CA VAL A 16 -9.76 -12.08 -6.92
C VAL A 16 -8.26 -11.93 -7.20
N TYR A 17 -7.58 -11.20 -6.33
CA TYR A 17 -6.14 -10.97 -6.39
C TYR A 17 -5.40 -11.93 -5.46
N GLN A 18 -4.24 -12.39 -5.91
CA GLN A 18 -3.19 -12.96 -5.07
C GLN A 18 -2.04 -11.98 -4.96
N TYR A 19 -1.53 -11.77 -3.76
CA TYR A 19 -0.38 -10.91 -3.57
C TYR A 19 0.52 -11.36 -2.42
N TYR A 20 1.76 -10.90 -2.45
CA TYR A 20 2.67 -10.99 -1.31
C TYR A 20 3.66 -9.82 -1.31
N PHE A 21 4.12 -9.48 -0.11
CA PHE A 21 5.11 -8.43 0.09
C PHE A 21 6.50 -8.90 -0.35
N LEU A 22 7.20 -8.08 -1.12
CA LEU A 22 8.56 -8.33 -1.57
C LEU A 22 9.57 -7.65 -0.65
N GLU A 23 9.58 -6.32 -0.65
CA GLU A 23 10.56 -5.50 0.05
C GLU A 23 10.11 -4.04 0.17
N THR A 24 10.86 -3.26 0.95
CA THR A 24 10.74 -1.80 0.97
C THR A 24 11.95 -1.16 0.30
N GLN A 25 11.73 -0.04 -0.38
CA GLN A 25 12.79 0.75 -1.00
C GLN A 25 12.59 2.24 -0.68
N PRO A 26 13.60 2.96 -0.17
CA PRO A 26 13.50 4.40 -0.04
C PRO A 26 13.42 5.06 -1.42
N ARG A 27 12.45 5.95 -1.61
CA ARG A 27 12.32 6.78 -2.81
C ARG A 27 12.67 8.21 -2.42
N ARG A 28 13.88 8.64 -2.77
CA ARG A 28 14.31 10.04 -2.66
C ARG A 28 14.32 10.64 -4.05
N ARG A 29 13.60 11.74 -4.25
CA ARG A 29 13.65 12.53 -5.48
C ARG A 29 14.20 13.91 -5.17
N PHE A 30 15.09 14.39 -6.03
CA PHE A 30 15.65 15.74 -5.95
C PHE A 30 14.57 16.81 -6.20
N TRP A 31 13.59 16.47 -7.04
CA TRP A 31 12.37 17.24 -7.29
C TRP A 31 11.18 16.28 -7.26
N GLY A 32 10.17 16.58 -6.45
CA GLY A 32 8.97 15.77 -6.29
C GLY A 32 8.88 15.09 -4.93
N ARG A 33 8.07 14.04 -4.84
CA ARG A 33 7.66 13.44 -3.57
C ARG A 33 8.66 12.37 -3.11
N SER A 34 9.06 12.44 -1.85
CA SER A 34 9.88 11.46 -1.15
C SER A 34 9.02 10.55 -0.28
N GLY A 35 9.51 9.35 0.00
CA GLY A 35 8.78 8.35 0.76
C GLY A 35 9.43 6.98 0.76
N THR A 36 8.70 6.02 1.31
CA THR A 36 9.07 4.60 1.29
C THR A 36 8.16 3.86 0.33
N ALA A 37 8.74 3.23 -0.69
CA ALA A 37 8.04 2.34 -1.60
C ALA A 37 7.93 0.95 -0.97
N TYR A 38 6.71 0.44 -0.87
CA TYR A 38 6.40 -0.94 -0.49
C TYR A 38 6.06 -1.71 -1.76
N LEU A 39 6.88 -2.70 -2.11
CA LEU A 39 6.72 -3.47 -3.33
C LEU A 39 5.93 -4.75 -3.05
N PHE A 40 4.84 -4.93 -3.78
CA PHE A 40 4.01 -6.13 -3.71
C PHE A 40 4.04 -6.85 -5.04
N ARG A 41 4.25 -8.17 -5.01
CA ARG A 41 3.98 -9.00 -6.18
C ARG A 41 2.50 -9.33 -6.21
N VAL A 42 1.83 -9.06 -7.32
CA VAL A 42 0.37 -9.19 -7.47
C VAL A 42 0.04 -9.98 -8.73
N SER A 43 -0.98 -10.82 -8.65
CA SER A 43 -1.58 -11.53 -9.79
C SER A 43 -3.10 -11.57 -9.63
N GLY A 44 -3.84 -11.43 -10.73
CA GLY A 44 -5.31 -11.64 -10.73
C GLY A 44 -5.75 -12.95 -11.38
N ASP A 45 -4.85 -13.64 -12.09
CA ASP A 45 -5.13 -14.89 -12.81
C ASP A 45 -4.29 -16.08 -12.31
N ARG A 46 -3.44 -15.83 -11.30
CA ARG A 46 -2.47 -16.76 -10.69
C ARG A 46 -1.36 -17.22 -11.64
N LYS A 47 -1.27 -16.65 -12.85
CA LYS A 47 -0.30 -17.00 -13.89
C LYS A 47 0.65 -15.84 -14.15
N SER A 48 0.10 -14.65 -14.35
CA SER A 48 0.82 -13.42 -14.62
C SER A 48 0.98 -12.61 -13.34
N TYR A 49 2.23 -12.39 -12.94
CA TYR A 49 2.58 -11.60 -11.76
C TYR A 49 3.25 -10.31 -12.18
N THR A 50 2.78 -9.20 -11.63
CA THR A 50 3.41 -7.87 -11.76
C THR A 50 3.86 -7.37 -10.39
N VAL A 51 4.79 -6.43 -10.38
CA VAL A 51 5.15 -5.69 -9.16
C VAL A 51 4.30 -4.42 -9.13
N VAL A 52 3.59 -4.22 -8.04
CA VAL A 52 2.84 -2.99 -7.73
C VAL A 52 3.59 -2.26 -6.63
N GLU A 53 3.97 -1.02 -6.91
CA GLU A 53 4.57 -0.13 -5.94
C GLU A 53 3.47 0.63 -5.19
N VAL A 54 3.53 0.62 -3.86
CA VAL A 54 2.77 1.55 -3.02
C VAL A 54 3.74 2.52 -2.36
N LEU A 55 3.72 3.78 -2.80
CA LEU A 55 4.55 4.82 -2.20
C LEU A 55 3.84 5.42 -1.00
N VAL A 56 4.41 5.25 0.20
CA VAL A 56 4.01 5.97 1.40
C VAL A 56 4.85 7.23 1.50
N GLU A 57 4.23 8.38 1.31
CA GLU A 57 4.92 9.67 1.28
C GLU A 57 5.36 10.12 2.68
N GLU A 58 6.55 10.71 2.79
CA GLU A 58 7.00 11.34 4.03
C GLU A 58 6.02 12.41 4.51
N ALA A 59 5.45 13.17 3.57
CA ALA A 59 4.43 14.18 3.87
C ALA A 59 3.14 13.58 4.47
N ALA A 60 2.77 12.36 4.08
CA ALA A 60 1.61 11.67 4.66
C ALA A 60 1.87 11.27 6.11
N LEU A 61 3.06 10.70 6.36
CA LEU A 61 3.48 10.30 7.70
C LEU A 61 3.54 11.51 8.64
N GLN A 62 4.08 12.63 8.16
CA GLN A 62 4.14 13.88 8.94
C GLN A 62 2.75 14.47 9.22
N ALA A 63 1.84 14.43 8.23
CA ALA A 63 0.48 14.91 8.40
C ALA A 63 -0.27 14.08 9.46
N TRP A 64 -0.17 12.75 9.39
CA TRP A 64 -0.75 11.85 10.37
C TRP A 64 -0.17 12.07 11.78
N GLU A 65 1.16 12.16 11.90
CA GLU A 65 1.80 12.42 13.19
C GLU A 65 1.35 13.75 13.82
N THR A 66 1.16 14.78 13.00
CA THR A 66 0.68 16.08 13.46
C THR A 66 -0.77 16.01 13.96
N ALA A 67 -1.63 15.24 13.27
CA ALA A 67 -3.04 15.09 13.63
C ALA A 67 -3.26 14.18 14.85
N HIS A 68 -2.46 13.11 15.00
CA HIS A 68 -2.65 12.08 16.04
C HIS A 68 -1.67 12.20 17.22
N GLY A 69 -0.69 13.10 17.14
CA GLY A 69 0.29 13.35 18.20
C GLY A 69 1.33 12.23 18.39
N ARG A 70 1.41 11.27 17.47
CA ARG A 70 2.40 10.18 17.46
C ARG A 70 2.79 9.76 16.05
N ALA A 71 4.03 9.34 15.87
CA ALA A 71 4.48 8.73 14.62
C ALA A 71 3.89 7.33 14.42
N LEU A 72 3.70 6.94 13.15
CA LEU A 72 3.39 5.56 12.80
C LEU A 72 4.62 4.66 12.93
N ALA A 73 4.48 3.55 13.64
CA ALA A 73 5.48 2.49 13.70
C ALA A 73 5.62 1.79 12.34
N GLY A 74 6.74 1.10 12.10
CA GLY A 74 7.01 0.44 10.82
C GLY A 74 5.93 -0.57 10.38
N ALA A 75 5.30 -1.26 11.34
CA ALA A 75 4.18 -2.17 11.07
C ALA A 75 2.91 -1.42 10.63
N GLU A 76 2.66 -0.24 11.20
CA GLU A 76 1.51 0.61 10.84
C GLU A 76 1.74 1.30 9.49
N GLN A 77 2.98 1.72 9.18
CA GLN A 77 3.33 2.22 7.85
C GLN A 77 3.15 1.13 6.77
N TYR A 78 3.56 -0.10 7.07
CA TYR A 78 3.26 -1.26 6.22
C TYR A 78 1.75 -1.48 6.08
N ALA A 79 1.00 -1.34 7.16
CA ALA A 79 -0.45 -1.47 7.12
C ALA A 79 -1.09 -0.39 6.23
N ALA A 80 -0.65 0.88 6.32
CA ALA A 80 -1.06 1.94 5.41
C ALA A 80 -0.78 1.58 3.94
N ALA A 81 0.43 1.09 3.64
CA ALA A 81 0.79 0.66 2.30
C ALA A 81 -0.09 -0.50 1.79
N LYS A 82 -0.34 -1.49 2.65
CA LYS A 82 -1.21 -2.62 2.33
C LYS A 82 -2.65 -2.14 2.07
N MET A 83 -3.19 -1.26 2.90
CA MET A 83 -4.52 -0.70 2.71
C MET A 83 -4.60 0.11 1.39
N GLY A 84 -3.53 0.84 1.05
CA GLY A 84 -3.41 1.51 -0.24
C GLY A 84 -3.43 0.56 -1.42
N LEU A 85 -2.77 -0.61 -1.30
CA LEU A 85 -2.83 -1.67 -2.32
C LEU A 85 -4.26 -2.21 -2.48
N LEU A 86 -4.94 -2.52 -1.39
CA LEU A 86 -6.30 -3.08 -1.42
C LEU A 86 -7.27 -2.09 -2.07
N ARG A 87 -7.24 -0.81 -1.66
CA ARG A 87 -8.03 0.25 -2.28
C ARG A 87 -7.76 0.37 -3.79
N ALA A 88 -6.50 0.26 -4.20
CA ALA A 88 -6.15 0.31 -5.62
C ALA A 88 -6.66 -0.92 -6.39
N MET A 89 -6.72 -2.10 -5.76
CA MET A 89 -7.36 -3.29 -6.35
C MET A 89 -8.87 -3.10 -6.50
N ASP A 90 -9.53 -2.52 -5.49
CA ASP A 90 -10.98 -2.24 -5.53
C ASP A 90 -11.34 -1.26 -6.64
N GLN A 91 -10.54 -0.21 -6.82
CA GLN A 91 -10.77 0.84 -7.81
C GLN A 91 -10.31 0.47 -9.23
N SER A 92 -9.56 -0.62 -9.40
CA SER A 92 -9.02 -1.00 -10.71
C SER A 92 -10.09 -1.67 -11.57
N ALA A 93 -10.15 -1.30 -12.86
CA ALA A 93 -10.95 -2.00 -13.87
C ALA A 93 -10.44 -3.42 -14.19
N GLY A 94 -9.31 -3.83 -13.59
CA GLY A 94 -8.78 -5.19 -13.66
C GLY A 94 -7.29 -5.28 -13.34
N PRO A 95 -6.73 -6.49 -13.17
CA PRO A 95 -5.32 -6.68 -12.81
C PRO A 95 -4.33 -6.02 -13.76
N GLN A 96 -4.65 -5.98 -15.06
CA GLN A 96 -3.86 -5.35 -16.10
C GLN A 96 -3.85 -3.81 -16.05
N HIS A 97 -4.71 -3.18 -15.26
CA HIS A 97 -4.74 -1.72 -15.05
C HIS A 97 -4.11 -1.29 -13.72
N LEU A 98 -3.85 -2.24 -12.81
CA LEU A 98 -3.17 -1.97 -11.56
C LEU A 98 -1.68 -1.71 -11.84
N ARG A 99 -1.21 -0.51 -11.49
CA ARG A 99 0.19 -0.07 -11.77
C ARG A 99 0.92 0.34 -10.50
N GLN A 100 0.38 1.31 -9.78
CA GLN A 100 0.96 1.86 -8.57
C GLN A 100 -0.16 2.45 -7.70
N ALA A 101 0.09 2.52 -6.40
CA ALA A 101 -0.78 3.21 -5.45
C ALA A 101 0.04 4.19 -4.61
N ARG A 102 -0.64 5.09 -3.92
CA ARG A 102 -0.01 6.13 -3.13
C ARG A 102 -0.75 6.37 -1.84
N VAL A 103 0.01 6.48 -0.76
CA VAL A 103 -0.47 6.95 0.53
C VAL A 103 0.07 8.36 0.70
N ASP A 104 -0.82 9.34 0.59
CA ASP A 104 -0.52 10.76 0.72
C ASP A 104 -1.33 11.35 1.89
N ALA A 105 -1.04 12.61 2.24
CA ALA A 105 -1.71 13.29 3.34
C ALA A 105 -3.23 13.41 3.17
N ALA A 106 -3.77 13.25 1.95
CA ALA A 106 -5.21 13.35 1.71
C ALA A 106 -5.95 12.02 1.95
N ASN A 107 -5.24 10.89 2.03
CA ASN A 107 -5.86 9.58 2.12
C ASN A 107 -5.39 8.70 3.28
N ILE A 108 -4.31 9.07 3.97
CA ILE A 108 -3.71 8.24 5.03
C ILE A 108 -4.70 7.92 6.15
N ASP A 109 -5.46 8.91 6.65
CA ASP A 109 -6.48 8.70 7.68
C ASP A 109 -7.53 7.68 7.24
N SER A 110 -8.13 7.90 6.07
CA SER A 110 -9.16 7.01 5.53
C SER A 110 -8.65 5.59 5.25
N LEU A 111 -7.35 5.41 5.04
CA LEU A 111 -6.74 4.11 4.80
C LEU A 111 -6.49 3.36 6.12
N LEU A 112 -6.23 4.10 7.19
CA LEU A 112 -5.93 3.55 8.52
C LEU A 112 -7.15 3.42 9.42
N ASP A 113 -8.22 4.18 9.16
CA ASP A 113 -9.48 4.15 9.90
C ASP A 113 -10.03 2.72 10.15
N PRO A 114 -10.06 1.78 9.17
CA PRO A 114 -10.54 0.42 9.40
C PRO A 114 -9.67 -0.43 10.34
N LEU A 115 -8.47 0.05 10.71
CA LEU A 115 -7.54 -0.64 11.58
C LEU A 115 -7.66 -0.21 13.05
N HIS A 116 -8.46 0.82 13.35
CA HIS A 116 -8.72 1.28 14.72
C HIS A 116 -7.44 1.54 15.53
N LEU A 117 -6.52 2.34 15.00
CA LEU A 117 -5.19 2.58 15.60
C LEU A 117 -5.18 3.54 16.79
N ASP A 118 -6.31 4.20 17.06
CA ASP A 118 -6.49 5.18 18.15
C ASP A 118 -7.33 4.64 19.33
N ASP A 119 -7.78 3.39 19.25
CA ASP A 119 -8.53 2.67 20.31
C ASP A 119 -7.58 1.86 21.23
#